data_AF-A0A411MJS1-F1
#
_entry.id   AF-A0A411MJS1-F1
#
_cell.length_a   1.000
_cell.length_b   1.000
_cell.length_c   1.000
_cell.angle_alpha   90.00
_cell.angle_beta   90.00
_cell.angle_gamma   90.00
#
_symmetry.space_group_name_H-M   'P 1'
#
loop_
_entity.id
_entity.type
_entity.pdbx_description
1 polymer ?
#
loop_
_entity_poly.entity_id
_entity_poly.type
_entity_poly.pdbx_seq_one_letter_code
_entity_poly.pdbx_strand_id
1 'polypeptide(L)'
;MNPTIPDTDLDLDSESLSNSDAARRALDFYLNPAPPQIDPDEPILVAREGLSDAQTTAQATTLLRYAAATACESAEGLQGTKRDLALTSLQMINSVRSMLERMAANKGPA
;
A
#
# COMPACT_ATOMS: atom_id res chain seq x y z
N MET A 1 18.76 42.15 20.52
CA MET A 1 19.47 42.15 19.21
C MET A 1 18.50 41.55 18.21
N ASN A 2 17.90 42.37 17.34
CA ASN A 2 16.99 41.88 16.30
C ASN A 2 17.81 41.23 15.18
N PRO A 3 17.43 40.04 14.69
CA PRO A 3 18.04 39.48 13.50
C PRO A 3 17.57 40.30 12.29
N THR A 4 18.50 41.04 11.68
CA THR A 4 18.32 41.61 10.36
C THR A 4 18.21 40.45 9.38
N ILE A 5 17.00 40.11 8.98
CA ILE A 5 16.78 39.24 7.81
C ILE A 5 17.28 40.09 6.63
N PRO A 6 18.32 39.67 5.90
CA PRO A 6 18.65 40.37 4.67
C PRO A 6 17.48 40.10 3.73
N ASP A 7 16.65 41.12 3.52
CA ASP A 7 15.74 41.20 2.38
C ASP A 7 16.63 41.18 1.14
N THR A 8 17.02 39.97 0.76
CA THR A 8 17.66 39.70 -0.50
C THR A 8 16.50 39.78 -1.46
N ASP A 9 16.24 40.99 -1.97
CA ASP A 9 15.57 41.20 -3.25
C ASP A 9 16.41 40.40 -4.25
N LEU A 10 16.09 39.11 -4.34
CA LEU A 10 16.58 38.25 -5.39
C LEU A 10 15.91 38.82 -6.63
N ASP A 11 16.60 39.73 -7.30
CA ASP A 11 16.29 40.10 -8.67
C ASP A 11 16.54 38.82 -9.48
N LEU A 12 15.52 37.96 -9.46
CA LEU A 12 15.50 36.67 -10.10
C LEU A 12 15.23 36.94 -11.56
N ASP A 13 16.25 37.45 -12.25
CA ASP A 13 16.24 37.57 -13.69
C ASP A 13 15.79 36.21 -14.24
N SER A 14 14.69 36.19 -15.01
CA SER A 14 14.12 34.93 -15.52
C SER A 14 15.16 34.09 -16.28
N GLU A 15 16.11 34.77 -16.93
CA GLU A 15 17.27 34.18 -17.61
C GLU A 15 18.25 33.51 -16.64
N SER A 16 18.48 34.10 -15.45
CA SER A 16 19.32 33.54 -14.40
C SER A 16 18.70 32.27 -13.80
N LEU A 17 17.38 32.28 -13.57
CA LEU A 17 16.63 31.10 -13.12
C LEU A 17 16.61 30.00 -14.19
N SER A 18 16.40 30.35 -15.46
CA SER A 18 16.36 29.40 -16.58
C SER A 18 17.71 28.70 -16.81
N ASN A 19 18.81 29.41 -16.55
CA ASN A 19 20.16 28.88 -16.65
C ASN A 19 20.69 28.24 -15.35
N SER A 20 19.91 28.30 -14.26
CA SER A 20 20.30 27.72 -12.98
C SER A 20 20.24 26.19 -13.01
N ASP A 21 21.36 25.57 -12.67
CA ASP A 21 21.47 24.11 -12.55
C ASP A 21 20.55 23.56 -11.44
N ALA A 22 20.36 24.33 -10.37
CA ALA A 22 19.41 24.00 -9.30
C ALA A 22 17.96 24.00 -9.81
N ALA A 23 17.59 24.97 -10.67
CA ALA A 23 16.26 25.03 -11.26
C ALA A 23 16.03 23.87 -12.24
N ARG A 24 17.03 23.53 -13.05
CA ARG A 24 16.99 22.36 -13.95
C ARG A 24 16.85 21.06 -13.18
N ARG A 25 17.58 20.88 -12.08
CA ARG A 25 17.48 19.70 -11.21
C ARG A 25 16.11 19.60 -10.53
N ALA A 26 15.54 20.72 -10.10
CA ALA A 26 14.20 20.75 -9.52
C ALA A 26 13.13 20.40 -10.58
N LEU A 27 13.24 20.95 -11.78
CA LEU A 27 12.36 20.63 -12.91
C LEU A 27 12.48 19.16 -13.31
N ASP A 28 13.69 18.61 -13.44
CA ASP A 28 13.92 17.20 -13.77
C ASP A 28 13.30 16.26 -12.72
N PHE A 29 13.45 16.58 -11.43
CA PHE A 29 12.84 15.83 -10.33
C PHE A 29 11.30 15.76 -10.43
N TYR A 30 10.65 16.85 -10.85
CA TYR A 30 9.19 16.92 -10.94
C TYR A 30 8.62 16.47 -12.29
N LEU A 31 9.34 16.74 -13.39
CA LEU A 31 8.87 16.46 -14.75
C LEU A 31 9.28 15.07 -15.25
N ASN A 32 10.30 14.46 -14.65
CA ASN A 32 10.75 13.12 -14.98
C ASN A 32 11.05 12.32 -13.70
N PRO A 33 10.05 12.13 -12.82
CA PRO A 33 10.26 11.35 -11.61
C PRO A 33 10.71 9.94 -12.00
N ALA A 34 11.76 9.46 -11.34
CA ALA A 34 12.13 8.05 -11.45
C ALA A 34 10.88 7.21 -11.13
N PRO A 35 10.56 6.18 -11.93
CA PRO A 35 9.43 5.31 -11.65
C PRO A 35 9.52 4.86 -10.19
N PRO A 36 8.42 4.93 -9.41
CA PRO A 36 8.44 4.46 -8.04
C PRO A 36 8.98 3.04 -8.03
N GLN A 37 10.05 2.82 -7.28
CA GLN A 37 10.61 1.50 -7.07
C GLN A 37 9.64 0.78 -6.14
N ILE A 38 8.67 0.08 -6.72
CA ILE A 38 7.79 -0.80 -5.97
C ILE A 38 8.67 -1.96 -5.52
N ASP A 39 9.08 -1.96 -4.26
CA ASP A 39 9.71 -3.12 -3.67
C ASP A 39 8.63 -4.23 -3.62
N PRO A 40 8.87 -5.40 -4.23
CA PRO A 40 7.90 -6.49 -4.19
C PRO A 40 7.57 -6.97 -2.77
N ASP A 41 8.44 -6.67 -1.80
CA ASP A 41 8.25 -7.00 -0.40
C ASP A 41 7.63 -5.85 0.42
N GLU A 42 7.43 -4.66 -0.17
CA GLU A 42 6.76 -3.57 0.52
C GLU A 42 5.26 -3.86 0.65
N PRO A 43 4.70 -3.87 1.88
CA PRO A 43 3.31 -4.18 2.09
C PRO A 43 2.43 -3.12 1.44
N ILE A 44 1.64 -3.54 0.44
CA ILE A 44 0.65 -2.70 -0.26
C ILE A 44 -0.36 -2.08 0.72
N LEU A 45 -0.58 -2.72 1.87
CA LEU A 45 -1.45 -2.25 2.94
C LEU A 45 -0.72 -2.36 4.29
N VAL A 46 -0.61 -1.22 4.98
CA VAL A 46 -0.11 -1.17 6.36
C VAL A 46 -1.29 -1.28 7.32
N ALA A 47 -1.19 -2.18 8.31
CA ALA A 47 -2.20 -2.33 9.34
C ALA A 47 -2.30 -1.06 10.19
N ARG A 48 -3.52 -0.66 10.58
CA ARG A 48 -3.74 0.50 11.44
C ARG A 48 -3.12 0.27 12.82
N GLU A 49 -2.28 1.20 13.26
CA GLU A 49 -1.70 1.18 14.60
C GLU A 49 -2.78 1.33 15.69
N GLY A 50 -2.57 0.65 16.82
CA GLY A 50 -3.43 0.74 18.01
C GLY A 50 -4.65 -0.19 18.03
N LEU A 51 -4.77 -1.15 17.12
CA LEU A 51 -5.77 -2.21 17.21
C LEU A 51 -5.32 -3.30 18.20
N SER A 52 -6.25 -3.79 19.02
CA SER A 52 -5.97 -4.96 19.85
C SER A 52 -5.87 -6.23 18.99
N ASP A 53 -5.13 -7.24 19.46
CA ASP A 53 -5.02 -8.54 18.77
C ASP A 53 -6.39 -9.14 18.40
N ALA A 54 -7.37 -9.00 19.29
CA ALA A 54 -8.73 -9.48 19.06
C ALA A 54 -9.46 -8.68 17.96
N GLN A 55 -9.26 -7.37 17.90
CA GLN A 55 -9.84 -6.52 16.85
C GLN A 55 -9.18 -6.79 15.49
N THR A 56 -7.85 -6.92 15.47
CA THR A 56 -7.07 -7.23 14.26
C THR A 56 -7.47 -8.57 13.68
N THR A 57 -7.59 -9.61 14.51
CA THR A 57 -8.01 -10.95 14.07
C THR A 57 -9.45 -10.96 13.57
N ALA A 58 -10.38 -10.28 14.25
CA ALA A 58 -11.77 -10.16 13.79
C ALA A 58 -11.89 -9.41 12.44
N GLN A 59 -11.10 -8.34 12.26
CA GLN A 59 -11.05 -7.59 11.00
C GLN A 59 -10.45 -8.44 9.88
N ALA A 60 -9.33 -9.13 10.14
CA ALA A 60 -8.70 -10.02 9.17
C ALA A 60 -9.64 -11.15 8.73
N THR A 61 -10.34 -11.82 9.66
CA THR A 61 -11.34 -12.85 9.34
C THR A 61 -12.48 -12.29 8.48
N THR A 62 -12.93 -11.07 8.77
CA THR A 62 -13.97 -10.40 7.98
C THR A 62 -13.51 -10.11 6.56
N LEU A 63 -12.29 -9.58 6.39
CA LEU A 63 -11.67 -9.35 5.09
C LEU A 63 -11.49 -10.64 4.29
N LEU A 64 -11.01 -11.71 4.92
CA LEU A 64 -10.87 -13.02 4.29
C LEU A 64 -12.21 -13.59 3.81
N ARG A 65 -13.30 -13.38 4.57
CA ARG A 65 -14.64 -13.76 4.13
C ARG A 65 -15.10 -12.98 2.91
N TYR A 66 -14.83 -11.67 2.85
CA TYR A 66 -15.14 -10.87 1.66
C TYR A 66 -14.31 -11.31 0.46
N ALA A 67 -13.01 -11.52 0.63
CA ALA A 67 -12.15 -12.03 -0.42
C ALA A 67 -12.62 -13.38 -0.96
N ALA A 68 -13.06 -14.29 -0.07
CA ALA A 68 -13.63 -15.57 -0.47
C ALA A 68 -14.92 -15.41 -1.28
N ALA A 69 -15.84 -14.54 -0.85
CA ALA A 69 -17.06 -14.24 -1.60
C ALA A 69 -16.74 -13.67 -2.98
N THR A 70 -15.82 -12.70 -3.06
CA THR A 70 -15.36 -12.10 -4.32
C THR A 70 -14.71 -13.13 -5.25
N ALA A 71 -13.86 -14.03 -4.73
CA ALA A 71 -13.24 -15.07 -5.53
C ALA A 71 -14.27 -16.09 -6.05
N CYS A 72 -15.27 -16.44 -5.22
CA CYS A 72 -16.37 -17.30 -5.60
C CYS A 72 -17.20 -16.66 -6.72
N GLU A 73 -17.66 -15.43 -6.52
CA GLU A 73 -18.45 -14.67 -7.51
C GLU A 73 -17.65 -14.41 -8.79
N SER A 74 -16.33 -14.15 -8.68
CA SER A 74 -15.46 -14.02 -9.86
C SER A 74 -15.31 -15.33 -10.63
N ALA A 75 -15.43 -16.48 -9.97
CA ALA A 75 -15.42 -17.78 -10.64
C ALA A 75 -16.75 -18.06 -11.37
N GLU A 76 -17.85 -17.41 -10.96
CA GLU A 76 -19.13 -17.48 -11.65
C GLU A 76 -19.01 -16.82 -13.03
N GLY A 77 -19.46 -17.52 -14.08
CA GLY A 77 -19.33 -17.07 -15.46
C GLY A 77 -17.97 -17.35 -16.12
N LEU A 78 -16.94 -17.77 -15.37
CA LEU A 78 -15.68 -18.27 -15.94
C LEU A 78 -15.76 -19.78 -16.26
N GLN A 79 -14.95 -20.22 -17.23
CA GLN A 79 -14.79 -21.62 -17.60
C GLN A 79 -13.32 -21.98 -17.81
N GLY A 80 -13.00 -23.28 -17.74
CA GLY A 80 -11.65 -23.82 -17.92
C GLY A 80 -10.64 -23.23 -16.93
N THR A 81 -9.41 -23.04 -17.38
CA THR A 81 -8.27 -22.61 -16.55
C THR A 81 -8.51 -21.32 -15.76
N LYS A 82 -9.31 -20.38 -16.30
CA LYS A 82 -9.63 -19.12 -15.59
C LYS A 82 -10.49 -19.36 -14.35
N ARG A 83 -11.45 -20.28 -14.46
CA ARG A 83 -12.28 -20.71 -13.32
C ARG A 83 -11.42 -21.46 -12.30
N ASP A 84 -10.55 -22.35 -12.76
CA ASP A 84 -9.64 -23.11 -11.88
C ASP A 84 -8.72 -22.17 -11.08
N LEU A 85 -8.21 -21.10 -11.71
CA LEU A 85 -7.40 -20.09 -11.03
C LEU A 85 -8.19 -19.32 -9.95
N ALA A 86 -9.43 -18.93 -10.24
CA ALA A 86 -10.30 -18.25 -9.27
C ALA A 86 -10.63 -19.18 -8.08
N LEU A 87 -10.93 -20.46 -8.35
CA LEU A 87 -11.18 -21.47 -7.31
C LEU A 87 -9.93 -21.78 -6.49
N THR A 88 -8.75 -21.80 -7.11
CA THR A 88 -7.46 -21.95 -6.40
C THR A 88 -7.23 -20.77 -5.45
N SER A 89 -7.55 -19.55 -5.90
CA SER A 89 -7.48 -18.36 -5.05
C SER A 89 -8.43 -18.45 -3.86
N LEU A 90 -9.66 -18.90 -4.07
CA LEU A 90 -10.62 -19.17 -3.00
C LEU A 90 -10.08 -20.20 -1.98
N GLN A 91 -9.45 -21.28 -2.46
CA GLN A 91 -8.85 -22.29 -1.58
C GLN A 91 -7.68 -21.73 -0.75
N MET A 92 -6.84 -20.87 -1.33
CA MET A 92 -5.76 -20.20 -0.61
C MET A 92 -6.32 -19.30 0.49
N ILE A 93 -7.35 -18.51 0.19
CA ILE A 93 -8.02 -17.63 1.17
C ILE A 93 -8.61 -18.45 2.33
N ASN A 94 -9.27 -19.58 2.02
CA ASN A 94 -9.82 -20.48 3.02
C ASN A 94 -8.74 -21.11 3.91
N SER A 95 -7.60 -21.47 3.32
CA SER A 95 -6.45 -22.00 4.05
C SER A 95 -5.90 -20.99 5.05
N VAL A 96 -5.68 -19.74 4.61
CA VAL A 96 -5.21 -18.66 5.49
C VAL A 96 -6.17 -18.39 6.64
N ARG A 97 -7.48 -18.37 6.37
CA ARG A 97 -8.50 -18.22 7.41
C ARG A 97 -8.44 -19.34 8.45
N SER A 98 -8.32 -20.60 8.02
CA SER A 98 -8.19 -21.74 8.94
C SER A 98 -6.92 -21.64 9.81
N MET A 99 -5.80 -21.19 9.22
CA MET A 99 -4.57 -20.93 9.97
C MET A 99 -4.77 -19.83 11.03
N LEU A 100 -5.46 -18.73 10.67
CA LEU A 100 -5.77 -17.64 11.58
C LEU A 100 -6.68 -18.07 12.73
N GLU A 101 -7.74 -18.83 12.44
CA GLU A 101 -8.65 -19.41 13.44
C GLU A 101 -7.89 -20.32 14.41
N ARG A 102 -6.96 -21.14 13.91
CA ARG A 102 -6.10 -21.98 14.74
C ARG A 102 -5.14 -21.16 15.61
N MET A 103 -4.55 -20.09 15.07
CA MET A 103 -3.68 -19.20 15.84
C MET A 103 -4.46 -18.49 16.96
N ALA A 104 -5.68 -18.06 16.68
CA ALA A 104 -6.56 -17.45 17.67
C ALA A 104 -6.98 -18.46 18.75
N ALA A 105 -7.33 -19.70 18.38
CA ALA A 105 -7.67 -20.76 19.32
C ALA A 105 -6.48 -21.18 20.22
N ASN A 106 -5.26 -21.16 19.69
CA ASN A 106 -4.04 -21.47 20.45
C ASN A 106 -3.66 -20.36 21.45
N LYS A 107 -4.16 -19.13 21.30
CA LYS A 107 -4.02 -18.04 22.28
C LYS A 107 -5.04 -18.16 23.43
N GLY A 108 -5.31 -19.37 23.92
CA GLY A 108 -6.30 -19.66 24.96
C GLY A 108 -6.24 -18.72 26.18
N PRO A 109 -7.35 -18.60 26.95
CA PRO A 109 -7.60 -17.48 27.86
C PRO A 109 -6.49 -17.35 28.91
N ALA A 110 -5.89 -16.15 28.96
CA ALA A 110 -5.04 -15.74 30.08
C ALA A 110 -5.84 -15.59 31.36
#